data_AF-A0A7J4ESY3-F1
#
_entry.id   AF-A0A7J4ESY3-F1
#
_cell.length_a   1.000
_cell.length_b   1.000
_cell.length_c   1.000
_cell.angle_alpha   90.00
_cell.angle_beta   90.00
_cell.angle_gamma   90.00
#
_symmetry.space_group_name_H-M   'P 1'
#
loop_
_entity.id
_entity.type
_entity.pdbx_description
1 polymer ?
#
loop_
_entity_poly.entity_id
_entity_poly.type
_entity_poly.pdbx_seq_one_letter_code
_entity_poly.pdbx_strand_id
1 'polypeptide(L)'
;MMLHDQFFKITMKIKGAFRVLIGLGIGISILIVVFLALLGWNAYEHYHAKYITVKKIQFKHVDLTEKLTQHPLLKKVIENPNCEVSLDEYFKLKDELGKIRYFRLGEKYYKITLYDGIVFQRLDECKETECKELYFLKEKLTDLEREEKVEAMMNVESIDDSIKRGMAEGEYDIIALNGFILTNASREELYKAKKFEGSMIEFKGECYKVFVESKVFLEEPYYSPINCRGVSEWELSNYPTLERALEIASKNGEASLKTQPEEWKKTADFIQNIGYCIKVNGSYYVVSFPTA
;
A
#
# COMPACT_ATOMS: atom_id res chain seq x y z
N MET A 1 45.56 -16.37 75.22
CA MET A 1 44.25 -15.70 75.46
C MET A 1 43.97 -14.57 74.46
N MET A 2 44.96 -13.78 74.03
CA MET A 2 44.75 -12.62 73.12
C MET A 2 44.28 -12.97 71.68
N LEU A 3 44.68 -14.14 71.15
CA LEU A 3 44.24 -14.63 69.82
C LEU A 3 42.75 -15.02 69.77
N HIS A 4 42.17 -15.48 70.89
CA HIS A 4 40.78 -15.93 70.94
C HIS A 4 39.80 -14.74 70.89
N ASP A 5 40.17 -13.62 71.51
CA ASP A 5 39.35 -12.41 71.54
C ASP A 5 39.32 -11.69 70.17
N GLN A 6 40.46 -11.67 69.46
CA GLN A 6 40.55 -11.15 68.09
C GLN A 6 39.68 -11.97 67.11
N PHE A 7 39.71 -13.30 67.23
CA PHE A 7 38.89 -14.19 66.40
C PHE A 7 37.39 -14.02 66.65
N PHE A 8 36.99 -13.82 67.90
CA PHE A 8 35.58 -13.58 68.27
C PHE A 8 35.05 -12.24 67.73
N LYS A 9 35.87 -11.20 67.72
CA LYS A 9 35.50 -9.87 67.18
C LYS A 9 35.35 -9.87 65.66
N ILE A 10 36.19 -10.63 64.95
CA ILE A 10 36.10 -10.81 63.49
C ILE A 10 34.84 -11.59 63.13
N THR A 11 34.56 -12.70 63.83
CA THR A 11 33.37 -13.52 63.56
C THR A 11 32.05 -12.78 63.82
N MET A 12 31.98 -11.90 64.83
CA MET A 12 30.80 -11.04 65.04
C MET A 12 30.62 -10.00 63.94
N LYS A 13 31.69 -9.36 63.44
CA LYS A 13 31.59 -8.41 62.32
C LYS A 13 31.13 -9.10 61.02
N ILE A 14 31.64 -10.30 60.75
CA ILE A 14 31.23 -11.09 59.57
C ILE A 14 29.75 -11.46 59.65
N LYS A 15 29.25 -11.89 60.82
CA LYS A 15 27.83 -12.22 61.02
C LYS A 15 26.92 -10.99 60.81
N GLY A 16 27.35 -9.81 61.25
CA GLY A 16 26.62 -8.56 61.02
C GLY A 16 26.55 -8.19 59.53
N ALA A 17 27.68 -8.22 58.82
CA ALA A 17 27.74 -7.94 57.39
C ALA A 17 26.91 -8.95 56.56
N PHE A 18 26.94 -10.23 56.94
CA PHE A 18 26.16 -11.28 56.28
C PHE A 18 24.65 -11.05 56.39
N ARG A 19 24.16 -10.63 57.57
CA ARG A 19 22.73 -10.27 57.76
C ARG A 19 22.30 -9.09 56.89
N VAL A 20 23.16 -8.08 56.73
CA VAL A 20 22.89 -6.92 55.85
C VAL A 20 22.81 -7.35 54.39
N LEU A 21 23.74 -8.20 53.92
CA LEU A 21 23.72 -8.72 52.56
C LEU A 21 22.48 -9.56 52.26
N ILE A 22 22.03 -10.39 53.21
CA ILE A 22 20.78 -11.16 53.08
C ILE A 22 19.59 -10.20 52.95
N GLY A 23 19.49 -9.19 53.82
CA GLY A 23 18.40 -8.22 53.78
C GLY A 23 18.33 -7.48 52.44
N LEU A 24 19.49 -7.07 51.92
CA LEU A 24 19.62 -6.42 50.61
C LEU A 24 19.23 -7.38 49.47
N GLY A 25 19.67 -8.64 49.52
CA GLY A 25 19.31 -9.65 48.52
C GLY A 25 17.80 -9.93 48.48
N ILE A 26 17.14 -10.01 49.63
CA ILE A 26 15.68 -10.17 49.72
C ILE A 26 14.98 -8.94 49.15
N GLY A 27 15.42 -7.74 49.51
CA GLY A 27 14.86 -6.49 48.98
C GLY A 27 14.95 -6.39 47.46
N ILE A 28 16.11 -6.72 46.88
CA ILE A 28 16.31 -6.75 45.42
C ILE A 28 15.39 -7.80 44.79
N SER A 29 15.27 -8.99 45.37
CA SER A 29 14.41 -10.06 44.84
C SER A 29 12.95 -9.62 44.78
N ILE A 30 12.44 -8.96 45.84
CA ILE A 30 11.07 -8.42 45.86
C ILE A 30 10.89 -7.37 44.76
N LEU A 31 11.85 -6.45 44.61
CA LEU A 31 11.77 -5.39 43.60
C LEU A 31 11.76 -5.97 42.17
N ILE A 32 12.56 -7.00 41.91
CA ILE A 32 12.57 -7.70 40.62
C ILE A 32 11.21 -8.36 40.34
N VAL A 33 10.62 -9.05 41.33
CA VAL A 33 9.31 -9.68 41.15
C VAL A 33 8.22 -8.64 40.86
N VAL A 34 8.20 -7.52 41.58
CA VAL A 34 7.25 -6.41 41.32
C VAL A 34 7.47 -5.82 39.93
N PHE A 35 8.72 -5.59 39.53
CA PHE A 35 9.05 -5.08 38.20
C PHE A 35 8.59 -6.03 37.08
N LEU A 36 8.86 -7.33 37.22
CA LEU A 36 8.41 -8.35 36.26
C LEU A 36 6.88 -8.46 36.22
N ALA A 37 6.19 -8.32 37.35
CA ALA A 37 4.73 -8.29 37.39
C ALA A 37 4.17 -7.07 36.63
N LEU A 38 4.78 -5.88 36.79
CA LEU A 38 4.39 -4.69 36.04
C LEU A 38 4.67 -4.82 34.54
N LEU A 39 5.82 -5.40 34.16
CA LEU A 39 6.12 -5.70 32.76
C LEU A 39 5.13 -6.71 32.17
N GLY A 40 4.82 -7.78 32.90
CA GLY A 40 3.84 -8.78 32.49
C GLY A 40 2.45 -8.17 32.33
N TRP A 41 2.04 -7.31 33.25
CA TRP A 41 0.77 -6.59 33.16
C TRP A 41 0.72 -5.66 31.94
N ASN A 42 1.78 -4.86 31.71
CA ASN A 42 1.84 -3.98 30.54
C ASN A 42 1.86 -4.77 29.23
N ALA A 43 2.61 -5.87 29.16
CA ALA A 43 2.63 -6.75 27.99
C ALA A 43 1.25 -7.38 27.74
N TYR A 44 0.57 -7.83 28.79
CA TYR A 44 -0.79 -8.33 28.73
C TYR A 44 -1.76 -7.26 28.23
N GLU A 45 -1.70 -6.05 28.78
CA GLU A 45 -2.53 -4.92 28.35
C GLU A 45 -2.26 -4.51 26.91
N HIS A 46 -1.02 -4.58 26.43
CA HIS A 46 -0.66 -4.31 25.04
C HIS A 46 -1.16 -5.40 24.10
N TYR A 47 -0.99 -6.67 24.47
CA TYR A 47 -1.45 -7.81 23.68
C TYR A 47 -2.97 -7.85 23.57
N HIS A 48 -3.67 -7.47 24.63
CA HIS A 48 -5.13 -7.37 24.65
C HIS A 48 -5.64 -5.97 24.34
N ALA A 49 -4.77 -5.03 23.95
CA ALA A 49 -5.18 -3.69 23.59
C ALA A 49 -6.10 -3.76 22.36
N LYS A 50 -7.32 -3.28 22.55
CA LYS A 50 -8.31 -3.18 21.50
C LYS A 50 -8.36 -1.73 21.02
N TYR A 51 -8.24 -1.54 19.71
CA TYR A 51 -8.22 -0.23 19.09
C TYR A 51 -9.43 -0.03 18.20
N ILE A 52 -9.98 1.18 18.23
CA ILE A 52 -10.94 1.69 17.26
C ILE A 52 -10.19 2.73 16.43
N THR A 53 -10.04 2.45 15.15
CA THR A 53 -9.44 3.37 14.20
C THR A 53 -10.55 3.99 13.35
N VAL A 54 -10.57 5.31 13.29
CA VAL A 54 -11.50 6.08 12.48
C VAL A 54 -10.71 6.89 11.48
N LYS A 55 -11.02 6.74 10.20
CA LYS A 55 -10.40 7.51 9.11
C LYS A 55 -11.46 8.31 8.38
N LYS A 56 -11.31 9.64 8.39
CA LYS A 56 -12.16 10.55 7.63
C LYS A 56 -11.90 10.33 6.14
N ILE A 57 -12.96 10.05 5.39
CA ILE A 57 -12.88 9.87 3.95
C ILE A 57 -13.03 11.23 3.29
N GLN A 58 -11.98 11.68 2.61
CA GLN A 58 -12.05 12.85 1.75
C GLN A 58 -12.39 12.40 0.33
N PHE A 59 -13.68 12.43 -0.01
CA PHE A 59 -14.13 12.27 -1.39
C PHE A 59 -13.86 13.55 -2.18
N LYS A 60 -12.60 13.83 -2.49
CA LYS A 60 -12.27 14.78 -3.55
C LYS A 60 -12.70 14.15 -4.86
N HIS A 61 -13.90 14.53 -5.31
CA HIS A 61 -14.48 14.03 -6.54
C HIS A 61 -14.84 15.20 -7.45
N VAL A 62 -14.85 14.93 -8.75
CA VAL A 62 -15.41 15.83 -9.75
C VAL A 62 -16.75 15.27 -10.18
N ASP A 63 -17.79 16.11 -10.18
CA ASP A 63 -19.08 15.74 -10.75
C ASP A 63 -18.98 15.85 -12.27
N LEU A 64 -19.10 14.70 -12.94
CA LEU A 64 -19.04 14.59 -14.39
C LEU A 64 -20.42 14.31 -14.99
N THR A 65 -21.50 14.36 -14.20
CA THR A 65 -22.84 13.96 -14.64
C THR A 65 -23.28 14.72 -15.89
N GLU A 66 -23.11 16.05 -15.89
CA GLU A 66 -23.47 16.90 -17.03
C GLU A 66 -22.37 16.99 -18.09
N LYS A 67 -21.13 16.64 -17.72
CA LYS A 67 -19.95 16.73 -18.60
C LYS A 67 -19.62 15.42 -19.31
N LEU A 68 -20.30 14.32 -18.99
CA LEU A 68 -19.98 13.00 -19.54
C LEU A 68 -20.04 12.97 -21.07
N THR A 69 -20.93 13.76 -21.67
CA THR A 69 -21.03 13.92 -23.13
C THR A 69 -19.78 14.50 -23.78
N GLN A 70 -18.96 15.24 -23.01
CA GLN A 70 -17.70 15.83 -23.44
C GLN A 70 -16.52 14.83 -23.34
N HIS A 71 -16.72 13.69 -22.67
CA HIS A 71 -15.69 12.66 -22.45
C HIS A 71 -16.12 11.31 -23.02
N PRO A 72 -16.07 11.11 -24.36
CA PRO A 72 -16.50 9.86 -25.00
C PRO A 72 -15.71 8.63 -24.51
N LEU A 73 -14.46 8.83 -24.09
CA LEU A 73 -13.63 7.76 -23.49
C LEU A 73 -14.16 7.31 -22.14
N LEU A 74 -14.56 8.25 -21.27
CA LEU A 74 -15.18 7.89 -20.00
C LEU A 74 -16.48 7.12 -20.21
N LYS A 75 -17.29 7.55 -21.18
CA LYS A 75 -18.52 6.82 -21.56
C LYS A 75 -18.22 5.36 -21.93
N LYS A 76 -17.23 5.13 -22.79
CA LYS A 76 -16.76 3.79 -23.17
C LYS A 76 -16.29 2.96 -21.98
N VAL A 77 -15.52 3.56 -21.06
CA VAL A 77 -15.02 2.92 -19.83
C VAL A 77 -16.15 2.56 -18.86
N ILE A 78 -17.21 3.39 -18.77
CA ILE A 78 -18.37 3.09 -17.91
C ILE A 78 -19.17 1.91 -18.45
N GLU A 79 -19.34 1.84 -19.77
CA GLU A 79 -20.02 0.74 -20.45
C GLU A 79 -19.22 -0.58 -20.36
N ASN A 80 -17.90 -0.48 -20.28
CA ASN A 80 -17.00 -1.62 -20.08
C ASN A 80 -15.92 -1.31 -19.01
N PRO A 81 -16.17 -1.60 -17.71
CA PRO A 81 -15.36 -1.17 -16.56
C PRO A 81 -13.93 -1.76 -16.47
N ASN A 82 -13.49 -2.47 -17.49
CA ASN A 82 -12.13 -2.95 -17.68
C ASN A 82 -11.85 -3.03 -19.18
N CYS A 83 -11.47 -1.90 -19.77
CA CYS A 83 -11.22 -1.84 -21.21
C CYS A 83 -9.78 -1.41 -21.51
N GLU A 84 -9.22 -2.05 -22.53
CA GLU A 84 -8.02 -1.56 -23.19
C GLU A 84 -8.37 -0.32 -24.02
N VAL A 85 -7.51 0.69 -23.91
CA VAL A 85 -7.60 1.94 -24.66
C VAL A 85 -6.31 2.16 -25.42
N SER A 86 -6.33 2.95 -26.49
CA SER A 86 -5.07 3.32 -27.15
C SER A 86 -4.19 4.19 -26.24
N LEU A 87 -2.89 4.27 -26.52
CA LEU A 87 -1.99 5.16 -25.76
C LEU A 87 -2.43 6.63 -25.83
N ASP A 88 -2.90 7.09 -27.00
CA ASP A 88 -3.40 8.46 -27.16
C ASP A 88 -4.64 8.71 -26.29
N GLU A 89 -5.59 7.77 -26.29
CA GLU A 89 -6.79 7.83 -25.45
C GLU A 89 -6.42 7.82 -23.96
N TYR A 90 -5.50 6.93 -23.58
CA TYR A 90 -4.99 6.81 -22.21
C TYR A 90 -4.36 8.10 -21.72
N PHE A 91 -3.43 8.67 -22.49
CA PHE A 91 -2.72 9.87 -22.10
C PHE A 91 -3.60 11.10 -22.08
N LYS A 92 -4.54 11.21 -23.02
CA LYS A 92 -5.58 12.25 -22.96
C LYS A 92 -6.37 12.16 -21.66
N LEU A 93 -6.78 10.95 -21.27
CA LEU A 93 -7.51 10.73 -20.02
C LEU A 93 -6.64 11.00 -18.78
N LYS A 94 -5.36 10.61 -18.82
CA LYS A 94 -4.37 10.86 -17.76
C LYS A 94 -4.09 12.35 -17.59
N ASP A 95 -4.06 13.12 -18.67
CA ASP A 95 -3.86 14.57 -18.64
C ASP A 95 -5.11 15.30 -18.13
N GLU A 96 -6.30 14.87 -18.57
CA GLU A 96 -7.59 15.44 -18.12
C GLU A 96 -7.89 15.11 -16.65
N LEU A 97 -7.61 13.87 -16.22
CA LEU A 97 -8.04 13.33 -14.92
C LEU A 97 -6.91 13.10 -13.93
N GLY A 98 -5.64 13.38 -14.25
CA GLY A 98 -4.48 12.86 -13.51
C GLY A 98 -4.43 13.13 -12.00
N LYS A 99 -5.16 14.14 -11.52
CA LYS A 99 -5.29 14.43 -10.07
C LYS A 99 -6.59 13.93 -9.45
N ILE A 100 -7.55 13.52 -10.28
CA ILE A 100 -8.90 13.10 -9.92
C ILE A 100 -8.90 11.57 -9.78
N ARG A 101 -8.95 11.09 -8.54
CA ARG A 101 -9.07 9.65 -8.26
C ARG A 101 -10.52 9.16 -8.25
N TYR A 102 -11.45 10.06 -7.96
CA TYR A 102 -12.86 9.75 -7.83
C TYR A 102 -13.70 10.72 -8.65
N PHE A 103 -14.76 10.24 -9.26
CA PHE A 103 -15.76 11.10 -9.89
C PHE A 103 -17.16 10.60 -9.60
N ARG A 104 -18.12 11.51 -9.72
CA ARG A 104 -19.54 11.24 -9.53
C ARG A 104 -20.26 11.29 -10.88
N LEU A 105 -21.15 10.32 -11.10
CA LEU A 105 -22.04 10.25 -12.25
C LEU A 105 -23.45 9.91 -11.76
N GLY A 106 -24.33 10.91 -11.81
CA GLY A 106 -25.66 10.84 -11.24
C GLY A 106 -25.58 10.60 -9.73
N GLU A 107 -26.09 9.45 -9.28
CA GLU A 107 -26.03 9.07 -7.87
C GLU A 107 -24.78 8.26 -7.54
N LYS A 108 -24.08 7.70 -8.54
CA LYS A 108 -22.96 6.77 -8.36
C LYS A 108 -21.62 7.47 -8.24
N TYR A 109 -20.71 6.84 -7.50
CA TYR A 109 -19.31 7.24 -7.40
C TYR A 109 -18.44 6.16 -8.01
N TYR A 110 -17.39 6.58 -8.71
CA TYR A 110 -16.43 5.68 -9.31
C TYR A 110 -15.03 6.11 -8.91
N LYS A 111 -14.17 5.11 -8.68
CA LYS A 111 -12.72 5.26 -8.62
C LYS A 111 -12.16 4.84 -9.97
N ILE A 112 -11.38 5.73 -10.57
CA ILE A 112 -10.66 5.44 -11.80
C ILE A 112 -9.22 5.09 -11.47
N THR A 113 -8.76 3.97 -12.00
CA THR A 113 -7.36 3.56 -11.94
C THR A 113 -6.85 3.47 -13.36
N LEU A 114 -5.86 4.31 -13.67
CA LEU A 114 -5.17 4.33 -14.94
C LEU A 114 -3.92 3.47 -14.81
N TYR A 115 -3.77 2.49 -15.69
CA TYR A 115 -2.64 1.58 -15.72
C TYR A 115 -1.94 1.67 -17.07
N ASP A 116 -0.66 2.00 -17.05
CA ASP A 116 0.24 1.95 -18.18
C ASP A 116 1.51 1.19 -17.82
N GLY A 117 1.98 0.35 -18.73
CA GLY A 117 3.21 -0.39 -18.52
C GLY A 117 3.68 -1.14 -19.75
N ILE A 118 4.97 -1.45 -19.77
CA ILE A 118 5.56 -2.39 -20.71
C ILE A 118 5.57 -3.75 -20.01
N VAL A 119 4.98 -4.74 -20.66
CA VAL A 119 4.90 -6.11 -20.17
C VAL A 119 5.87 -6.97 -20.98
N PHE A 120 6.76 -7.68 -20.29
CA PHE A 120 7.60 -8.71 -20.90
C PHE A 120 7.14 -10.08 -20.44
N GLN A 121 6.59 -10.88 -21.35
CA GLN A 121 6.21 -12.26 -21.07
C GLN A 121 7.36 -13.19 -21.43
N ARG A 122 7.95 -13.83 -20.42
CA ARG A 122 8.95 -14.89 -20.66
C ARG A 122 8.33 -16.05 -21.45
N LEU A 123 9.05 -16.55 -22.43
CA LEU A 123 8.68 -17.72 -23.22
C LEU A 123 9.57 -18.90 -22.83
N ASP A 124 8.97 -20.09 -22.67
CA ASP A 124 9.69 -21.31 -22.28
C ASP A 124 10.54 -21.90 -23.42
N GLU A 125 10.15 -21.64 -24.68
CA GLU A 125 10.85 -22.11 -25.86
C GLU A 125 11.09 -20.96 -26.84
N CYS A 126 12.36 -20.62 -27.05
CA CYS A 126 12.77 -19.78 -28.17
C CYS A 126 12.82 -20.66 -29.43
N LYS A 127 11.87 -20.51 -30.35
CA LYS A 127 12.15 -20.94 -31.73
C LYS A 127 13.14 -19.93 -32.30
N GLU A 128 14.41 -20.32 -32.42
CA GLU A 128 15.52 -19.48 -32.92
C GLU A 128 15.15 -18.66 -34.17
N THR A 129 14.27 -19.19 -35.02
CA THR A 129 13.85 -18.55 -36.28
C THR A 129 12.87 -17.38 -36.13
N GLU A 130 12.25 -17.18 -34.96
CA GLU A 130 11.27 -16.11 -34.74
C GLU A 130 11.73 -15.04 -33.74
N CYS A 131 12.83 -15.30 -33.02
CA CYS A 131 13.41 -14.31 -32.12
C CYS A 131 14.15 -13.28 -32.96
N LYS A 132 13.71 -12.02 -32.86
CA LYS A 132 14.59 -10.92 -33.22
C LYS A 132 15.59 -10.81 -32.09
N GLU A 133 16.78 -11.35 -32.30
CA GLU A 133 17.91 -11.13 -31.41
C GLU A 133 17.98 -9.63 -31.06
N LEU A 134 18.02 -9.33 -29.77
CA LEU A 134 18.30 -7.98 -29.25
C LEU A 134 19.79 -7.62 -29.43
N TYR A 135 20.51 -8.34 -30.30
CA TYR A 135 21.91 -8.14 -30.66
C TYR A 135 22.12 -7.32 -31.94
N PHE A 136 21.08 -6.91 -32.66
CA PHE A 136 21.26 -6.43 -34.04
C PHE A 136 21.14 -4.92 -34.24
N LEU A 137 22.26 -4.19 -34.01
CA LEU A 137 22.69 -3.08 -34.88
C LEU A 137 24.15 -2.65 -34.69
N LYS A 138 25.08 -3.59 -34.64
CA LYS A 138 26.49 -3.21 -34.74
C LYS A 138 27.10 -3.33 -36.13
N GLU A 139 26.58 -4.18 -37.02
CA GLU A 139 27.17 -4.31 -38.36
C GLU A 139 26.15 -4.51 -39.48
N LYS A 140 26.29 -3.65 -40.49
CA LYS A 140 25.70 -3.66 -41.84
C LYS A 140 24.23 -3.22 -41.98
N LEU A 141 24.05 -1.91 -42.13
CA LEU A 141 22.92 -1.30 -42.82
C LEU A 141 23.42 -0.24 -43.79
N THR A 142 22.97 -0.34 -45.05
CA THR A 142 23.21 0.61 -46.13
C THR A 142 22.51 1.94 -45.88
N ASP A 143 23.08 3.02 -46.40
CA ASP A 143 22.91 4.39 -45.90
C ASP A 143 21.52 5.02 -46.01
N LEU A 144 20.52 4.37 -46.64
CA LEU A 144 19.15 4.89 -46.73
C LEU A 144 18.13 4.25 -45.77
N GLU A 145 18.39 3.06 -45.22
CA GLU A 145 17.56 2.48 -44.14
C GLU A 145 18.04 2.91 -42.74
N ARG A 146 19.11 3.71 -42.70
CA ARG A 146 19.84 4.10 -41.48
C ARG A 146 19.08 5.13 -40.64
N GLU A 147 18.36 6.09 -41.23
CA GLU A 147 17.75 7.17 -40.45
C GLU A 147 16.50 6.71 -39.68
N GLU A 148 15.64 5.90 -40.27
CA GLU A 148 14.46 5.34 -39.57
C GLU A 148 14.83 4.21 -38.57
N LYS A 149 15.88 3.42 -38.85
CA LYS A 149 16.32 2.34 -37.94
C LYS A 149 17.28 2.81 -36.84
N VAL A 150 18.13 3.82 -37.05
CA VAL A 150 19.00 4.37 -35.99
C VAL A 150 18.18 5.07 -34.91
N GLU A 151 17.06 5.71 -35.27
CA GLU A 151 16.13 6.24 -34.28
C GLU A 151 15.47 5.12 -33.46
N ALA A 152 15.08 4.00 -34.10
CA ALA A 152 14.58 2.82 -33.38
C ALA A 152 15.67 2.17 -32.48
N MET A 153 16.94 2.27 -32.87
CA MET A 153 18.10 1.68 -32.19
C MET A 153 18.49 2.40 -30.91
N MET A 154 18.55 3.74 -30.95
CA MET A 154 18.75 4.57 -29.75
C MET A 154 17.59 4.40 -28.75
N ASN A 155 16.40 4.02 -29.24
CA ASN A 155 15.23 3.79 -28.40
C ASN A 155 15.28 2.45 -27.66
N VAL A 156 15.94 1.43 -28.22
CA VAL A 156 16.10 0.10 -27.62
C VAL A 156 17.11 0.13 -26.46
N GLU A 157 18.24 0.83 -26.61
CA GLU A 157 19.19 1.03 -25.50
C GLU A 157 18.53 1.73 -24.30
N SER A 158 17.63 2.70 -24.54
CA SER A 158 16.89 3.34 -23.44
C SER A 158 15.92 2.40 -22.72
N ILE A 159 15.32 1.44 -23.45
CA ILE A 159 14.41 0.45 -22.87
C ILE A 159 15.22 -0.58 -22.07
N ASP A 160 16.35 -1.05 -22.61
CA ASP A 160 17.28 -1.95 -21.93
C ASP A 160 17.84 -1.30 -20.65
N ASP A 161 18.21 -0.02 -20.69
CA ASP A 161 18.67 0.73 -19.52
C ASP A 161 17.57 0.97 -18.48
N SER A 162 16.31 1.14 -18.90
CA SER A 162 15.17 1.22 -17.98
C SER A 162 14.85 -0.14 -17.34
N ILE A 163 14.89 -1.24 -18.11
CA ILE A 163 14.79 -2.61 -17.55
C ILE A 163 15.93 -2.88 -16.57
N LYS A 164 17.17 -2.54 -16.93
CA LYS A 164 18.37 -2.73 -16.10
C LYS A 164 18.33 -1.91 -14.82
N ARG A 165 18.00 -0.60 -14.90
CA ARG A 165 17.86 0.27 -13.72
C ARG A 165 16.79 -0.25 -12.78
N GLY A 166 15.63 -0.56 -13.31
CA GLY A 166 14.56 -1.22 -12.58
C GLY A 166 14.92 -2.45 -11.77
N MET A 167 15.59 -3.39 -12.42
CA MET A 167 16.04 -4.63 -11.80
C MET A 167 17.17 -4.40 -10.79
N ALA A 168 18.03 -3.40 -11.02
CA ALA A 168 19.18 -3.11 -10.16
C ALA A 168 18.83 -2.25 -8.94
N GLU A 169 17.88 -1.33 -9.08
CA GLU A 169 17.53 -0.32 -8.06
C GLU A 169 16.38 -0.79 -7.17
N GLY A 170 15.67 -1.87 -7.54
CA GLY A 170 14.52 -2.38 -6.77
C GLY A 170 13.35 -1.41 -6.72
N GLU A 171 13.32 -0.40 -7.61
CA GLU A 171 12.30 0.65 -7.66
C GLU A 171 11.05 0.26 -8.46
N TYR A 172 11.08 -0.88 -9.16
CA TYR A 172 9.86 -1.43 -9.73
C TYR A 172 9.13 -2.27 -8.69
N ASP A 173 7.82 -2.05 -8.57
CA ASP A 173 6.90 -3.10 -8.16
C ASP A 173 6.94 -4.18 -9.25
N ILE A 174 8.02 -4.96 -9.28
CA ILE A 174 8.14 -6.16 -10.11
C ILE A 174 7.15 -7.14 -9.52
N ILE A 175 5.89 -7.01 -9.91
CA ILE A 175 4.91 -8.05 -9.73
C ILE A 175 5.26 -9.10 -10.78
N ALA A 176 6.26 -9.93 -10.47
CA ALA A 176 6.58 -11.14 -11.20
C ALA A 176 5.47 -12.17 -10.95
N LEU A 177 4.26 -11.88 -11.41
CA LEU A 177 3.21 -12.87 -11.50
C LEU A 177 3.51 -13.69 -12.75
N ASN A 178 3.80 -14.98 -12.60
CA ASN A 178 3.80 -15.95 -13.69
C ASN A 178 4.65 -15.59 -14.93
N GLY A 179 5.86 -15.06 -14.74
CA GLY A 179 6.78 -14.79 -15.85
C GLY A 179 6.54 -13.48 -16.61
N PHE A 180 5.73 -12.57 -16.06
CA PHE A 180 5.55 -11.22 -16.57
C PHE A 180 6.44 -10.21 -15.81
N ILE A 181 7.14 -9.34 -16.55
CA ILE A 181 7.88 -8.21 -15.98
C ILE A 181 7.14 -6.92 -16.36
N LEU A 182 6.83 -6.10 -15.37
CA LEU A 182 6.10 -4.85 -15.51
C LEU A 182 7.02 -3.68 -15.16
N THR A 183 7.12 -2.71 -16.08
CA THR A 183 7.91 -1.49 -15.84
C THR A 183 7.03 -0.26 -15.92
N ASN A 184 7.20 0.65 -14.95
CA ASN A 184 6.72 2.03 -15.09
C ASN A 184 7.59 2.70 -16.14
N ALA A 185 6.97 3.15 -17.23
CA ALA A 185 7.63 3.78 -18.36
C ALA A 185 7.06 5.20 -18.58
N SER A 186 7.91 6.11 -19.03
CA SER A 186 7.49 7.44 -19.50
C SER A 186 6.56 7.34 -20.71
N ARG A 187 5.87 8.45 -21.03
CA ARG A 187 5.03 8.56 -22.22
C ARG A 187 5.82 8.20 -23.48
N GLU A 188 7.02 8.76 -23.61
CA GLU A 188 7.92 8.53 -24.75
C GLU A 188 8.37 7.08 -24.84
N GLU A 189 8.74 6.45 -23.72
CA GLU A 189 9.13 5.03 -23.67
C GLU A 189 7.99 4.09 -24.07
N LEU A 190 6.74 4.38 -23.67
CA LEU A 190 5.57 3.59 -24.04
C LEU A 190 5.30 3.63 -25.55
N TYR A 191 5.38 4.81 -26.19
CA TYR A 191 5.25 4.91 -27.64
C TYR A 191 6.39 4.22 -28.39
N LYS A 192 7.62 4.28 -27.86
CA LYS A 192 8.76 3.56 -28.43
C LYS A 192 8.55 2.05 -28.34
N ALA A 193 8.17 1.55 -27.16
CA ALA A 193 7.90 0.13 -26.92
C ALA A 193 6.73 -0.39 -27.78
N LYS A 194 5.71 0.44 -28.06
CA LYS A 194 4.57 0.06 -28.90
C LYS A 194 4.97 -0.37 -30.30
N LYS A 195 6.08 0.18 -30.84
CA LYS A 195 6.66 -0.24 -32.14
C LYS A 195 7.14 -1.69 -32.15
N PHE A 196 7.41 -2.26 -30.97
CA PHE A 196 7.86 -3.63 -30.76
C PHE A 196 6.77 -4.54 -30.22
N GLU A 197 5.53 -4.07 -30.11
CA GLU A 197 4.44 -4.88 -29.57
C GLU A 197 4.24 -6.19 -30.34
N GLY A 198 4.09 -7.29 -29.59
CA GLY A 198 4.00 -8.65 -30.12
C GLY A 198 5.32 -9.23 -30.62
N SER A 199 6.40 -8.43 -30.69
CA SER A 199 7.73 -8.91 -31.06
C SER A 199 8.35 -9.70 -29.92
N MET A 200 9.19 -10.66 -30.30
CA MET A 200 10.05 -11.38 -29.35
C MET A 200 11.42 -10.73 -29.30
N ILE A 201 11.93 -10.55 -28.09
CA ILE A 201 13.24 -9.99 -27.79
C ILE A 201 14.02 -11.00 -26.94
N GLU A 202 15.33 -11.03 -27.07
CA GLU A 202 16.21 -11.87 -26.24
C GLU A 202 16.97 -11.02 -25.22
N PHE A 203 16.90 -11.36 -23.94
CA PHE A 203 17.63 -10.68 -22.89
C PHE A 203 18.30 -11.69 -21.98
N LYS A 204 19.64 -11.62 -21.88
CA LYS A 204 20.48 -12.53 -21.09
C LYS A 204 20.23 -14.02 -21.40
N GLY A 205 20.03 -14.36 -22.68
CA GLY A 205 19.78 -15.73 -23.11
C GLY A 205 18.36 -16.23 -22.86
N GLU A 206 17.43 -15.36 -22.45
CA GLU A 206 16.03 -15.68 -22.27
C GLU A 206 15.17 -14.88 -23.26
N CYS A 207 14.13 -15.49 -23.83
CA CYS A 207 13.23 -14.82 -24.76
C CYS A 207 11.99 -14.26 -24.06
N TYR A 208 11.62 -13.05 -24.47
CA TYR A 208 10.49 -12.32 -23.96
C TYR A 208 9.63 -11.82 -25.10
N LYS A 209 8.31 -11.94 -24.98
CA LYS A 209 7.36 -11.25 -25.84
C LYS A 209 7.00 -9.91 -25.21
N VAL A 210 7.13 -8.84 -26.01
CA VAL A 210 6.86 -7.47 -25.55
C VAL A 210 5.40 -7.13 -25.79
N PHE A 211 4.74 -6.58 -24.79
CA PHE A 211 3.43 -5.96 -24.91
C PHE A 211 3.43 -4.57 -24.28
N VAL A 212 2.59 -3.69 -24.79
CA VAL A 212 2.37 -2.38 -24.18
C VAL A 212 0.92 -2.30 -23.77
N GLU A 213 0.69 -2.29 -22.46
CA GLU A 213 -0.65 -2.24 -21.90
C GLU A 213 -1.00 -0.81 -21.49
N SER A 214 -2.20 -0.39 -21.89
CA SER A 214 -2.86 0.81 -21.42
C SER A 214 -4.31 0.46 -21.08
N LYS A 215 -4.56 0.29 -19.77
CA LYS A 215 -5.85 -0.16 -19.25
C LYS A 215 -6.45 0.92 -18.37
N VAL A 216 -7.77 1.06 -18.47
CA VAL A 216 -8.55 1.90 -17.58
C VAL A 216 -9.48 0.99 -16.79
N PHE A 217 -9.29 1.00 -15.48
CA PHE A 217 -10.18 0.30 -14.55
C PHE A 217 -11.12 1.29 -13.91
N LEU A 218 -12.40 0.93 -13.93
CA LEU A 218 -13.43 1.67 -13.24
C LEU A 218 -14.08 0.77 -12.20
N GLU A 219 -13.92 1.14 -10.93
CA GLU A 219 -14.52 0.41 -9.82
C GLU A 219 -15.43 1.32 -9.01
N GLU A 220 -16.59 0.82 -8.60
CA GLU A 220 -17.35 1.48 -7.53
C GLU A 220 -16.53 1.34 -6.25
N PRO A 221 -16.13 2.45 -5.59
CA PRO A 221 -15.27 2.35 -4.44
C PRO A 221 -16.01 1.62 -3.33
N TYR A 222 -15.33 0.66 -2.70
CA TYR A 222 -15.88 -0.11 -1.58
C TYR A 222 -16.52 0.79 -0.51
N TYR A 223 -15.88 1.95 -0.26
CA TYR A 223 -16.46 3.04 0.51
C TYR A 223 -16.94 4.16 -0.44
N SER A 224 -18.24 4.22 -0.69
CA SER A 224 -18.92 5.29 -1.43
C SER A 224 -19.83 6.07 -0.47
N PRO A 225 -20.02 7.40 -0.61
CA PRO A 225 -20.97 8.17 0.19
C PRO A 225 -22.37 7.56 0.28
N ILE A 226 -22.79 6.85 -0.77
CA ILE A 226 -24.09 6.16 -0.86
C ILE A 226 -24.16 4.97 0.09
N ASN A 227 -23.02 4.29 0.29
CA ASN A 227 -22.92 3.07 1.10
C ASN A 227 -22.67 3.38 2.58
N CYS A 228 -22.44 4.64 2.92
CA CYS A 228 -22.18 5.07 4.29
C CYS A 228 -23.51 5.31 5.01
N ARG A 229 -23.74 4.60 6.11
CA ARG A 229 -24.97 4.77 6.89
C ARG A 229 -24.91 6.06 7.72
N GLY A 230 -25.97 6.87 7.67
CA GLY A 230 -26.13 7.98 8.59
C GLY A 230 -26.24 7.48 10.04
N VAL A 231 -25.41 8.02 10.93
CA VAL A 231 -25.47 7.72 12.37
C VAL A 231 -25.77 9.01 13.11
N SER A 232 -26.83 8.99 13.91
CA SER A 232 -27.24 10.14 14.74
C SER A 232 -26.34 10.32 15.96
N GLU A 233 -26.31 11.54 16.52
CA GLU A 233 -25.58 11.81 17.77
C GLU A 233 -26.07 10.95 18.94
N TRP A 234 -27.38 10.68 19.00
CA TRP A 234 -27.98 9.78 19.98
C TRP A 234 -27.50 8.33 19.86
N GLU A 235 -27.35 7.82 18.64
CA GLU A 235 -26.77 6.49 18.45
C GLU A 235 -25.31 6.46 18.89
N LEU A 236 -24.52 7.48 18.53
CA LEU A 236 -23.10 7.60 18.88
C LEU A 236 -22.85 7.74 20.38
N SER A 237 -23.73 8.37 21.15
CA SER A 237 -23.56 8.51 22.60
C SER A 237 -23.53 7.17 23.34
N ASN A 238 -23.92 6.07 22.69
CA ASN A 238 -23.79 4.71 23.22
C ASN A 238 -22.38 4.11 23.05
N TYR A 239 -21.46 4.82 22.38
CA TYR A 239 -20.11 4.38 21.97
C TYR A 239 -19.08 5.51 22.20
N PRO A 240 -18.76 5.86 23.46
CA PRO A 240 -17.99 7.07 23.79
C PRO A 240 -16.59 7.10 23.16
N THR A 241 -15.91 5.96 23.02
CA THR A 241 -14.59 5.90 22.37
C THR A 241 -14.70 6.11 20.86
N LEU A 242 -15.76 5.60 20.21
CA LEU A 242 -16.01 5.86 18.79
C LEU A 242 -16.34 7.34 18.56
N GLU A 243 -17.20 7.93 19.39
CA GLU A 243 -17.54 9.36 19.34
C GLU A 243 -16.29 10.22 19.46
N ARG A 244 -15.43 9.94 20.45
CA ARG A 244 -14.16 10.65 20.64
C ARG A 244 -13.21 10.46 19.46
N ALA A 245 -13.13 9.24 18.90
CA ALA A 245 -12.31 8.98 17.72
C ALA A 245 -12.81 9.76 16.50
N LEU A 246 -14.13 9.87 16.30
CA LEU A 246 -14.73 10.68 15.25
C LEU A 246 -14.43 12.17 15.43
N GLU A 247 -14.48 12.67 16.66
CA GLU A 247 -14.14 14.07 16.95
C GLU A 247 -12.68 14.38 16.56
N ILE A 248 -11.73 13.51 16.96
CA ILE A 248 -10.31 13.67 16.62
C ILE A 248 -10.11 13.53 15.10
N ALA A 249 -10.68 12.49 14.48
CA ALA A 249 -10.58 12.26 13.04
C ALA A 249 -11.22 13.39 12.21
N SER A 250 -12.25 14.07 12.74
CA SER A 250 -12.87 15.21 12.07
C SER A 250 -11.88 16.36 11.84
N LYS A 251 -10.95 16.55 12.79
CA LYS A 251 -9.92 17.59 12.82
C LYS A 251 -8.63 17.14 12.12
N ASN A 252 -8.19 15.91 12.38
CA ASN A 252 -6.87 15.43 11.98
C ASN A 252 -6.89 14.51 10.74
N GLY A 253 -8.08 14.15 10.25
CA GLY A 253 -8.25 13.19 9.16
C GLY A 253 -8.29 11.73 9.62
N GLU A 254 -7.68 11.41 10.77
CA GLU A 254 -7.72 10.07 11.37
C GLU A 254 -7.54 10.10 12.89
N ALA A 255 -7.94 9.01 13.53
CA ALA A 255 -7.74 8.76 14.95
C ALA A 255 -7.66 7.25 15.21
N SER A 256 -6.81 6.83 16.15
CA SER A 256 -6.81 5.47 16.68
C SER A 256 -6.77 5.53 18.20
N LEU A 257 -7.81 5.00 18.85
CA LEU A 257 -7.97 5.07 20.30
C LEU A 257 -8.03 3.67 20.90
N LYS A 258 -7.31 3.47 22.00
CA LYS A 258 -7.43 2.29 22.86
C LYS A 258 -8.79 2.33 23.57
N THR A 259 -9.48 1.20 23.61
CA THR A 259 -10.78 1.04 24.28
C THR A 259 -10.79 -0.22 25.14
N GLN A 260 -11.72 -0.30 26.10
CA GLN A 260 -11.96 -1.53 26.84
C GLN A 260 -12.53 -2.63 25.92
N PRO A 261 -12.23 -3.92 26.15
CA PRO A 261 -12.69 -5.02 25.29
C PRO A 261 -14.20 -5.10 25.11
N GLU A 262 -14.98 -4.80 26.16
CA GLU A 262 -16.44 -4.84 26.14
C GLU A 262 -17.00 -3.74 25.22
N GLU A 263 -16.49 -2.52 25.35
CA GLU A 263 -16.85 -1.39 24.49
C GLU A 263 -16.39 -1.62 23.05
N TRP A 264 -15.19 -2.18 22.86
CA TRP A 264 -14.69 -2.54 21.53
C TRP A 264 -15.63 -3.51 20.84
N LYS A 265 -16.02 -4.59 21.54
CA LYS A 265 -16.91 -5.62 20.98
C LYS A 265 -18.27 -5.02 20.64
N LYS A 266 -18.85 -4.25 21.56
CA LYS A 266 -20.12 -3.55 21.34
C LYS A 266 -20.06 -2.64 20.11
N THR A 267 -18.96 -1.89 19.95
CA THR A 267 -18.74 -0.99 18.81
C THR A 267 -18.50 -1.78 17.52
N ALA A 268 -17.74 -2.86 17.57
CA ALA A 268 -17.48 -3.75 16.43
C ALA A 268 -18.78 -4.36 15.91
N ASP A 269 -19.62 -4.92 16.80
CA ASP A 269 -20.92 -5.49 16.45
C ASP A 269 -21.83 -4.42 15.82
N PHE A 270 -21.85 -3.20 16.39
CA PHE A 270 -22.59 -2.07 15.83
C PHE A 270 -22.14 -1.74 14.40
N ILE A 271 -20.83 -1.53 14.20
CA ILE A 271 -20.27 -1.17 12.89
C ILE A 271 -20.45 -2.30 11.87
N GLN A 272 -20.27 -3.57 12.26
CA GLN A 272 -20.51 -4.70 11.37
C GLN A 272 -21.96 -4.77 10.89
N ASN A 273 -22.92 -4.45 11.76
CA ASN A 273 -24.34 -4.46 11.42
C ASN A 273 -24.75 -3.31 10.47
N ILE A 274 -24.04 -2.17 10.51
CA ILE A 274 -24.38 -1.00 9.71
C ILE A 274 -23.49 -0.79 8.48
N GLY A 275 -22.39 -1.54 8.39
CA GLY A 275 -21.32 -1.35 7.42
C GLY A 275 -20.19 -0.50 7.98
N TYR A 276 -18.97 -0.77 7.51
CA TYR A 276 -17.75 -0.12 7.99
C TYR A 276 -17.62 1.38 7.64
N CYS A 277 -18.57 1.94 6.86
CA CYS A 277 -18.64 3.38 6.57
C CYS A 277 -19.84 4.04 7.24
N ILE A 278 -19.60 5.15 7.93
CA ILE A 278 -20.64 5.96 8.59
C ILE A 278 -20.58 7.42 8.15
N LYS A 279 -21.75 8.06 8.12
CA LYS A 279 -21.92 9.49 7.88
C LYS A 279 -22.36 10.17 9.18
N VAL A 280 -21.54 11.10 9.65
CA VAL A 280 -21.76 11.85 10.89
C VAL A 280 -21.56 13.33 10.59
N ASN A 281 -22.56 14.16 10.89
CA ASN A 281 -22.52 15.61 10.69
C ASN A 281 -22.05 16.02 9.27
N GLY A 282 -22.55 15.31 8.25
CA GLY A 282 -22.23 15.55 6.85
C GLY A 282 -20.86 15.04 6.37
N SER A 283 -20.01 14.57 7.28
CA SER A 283 -18.72 13.96 6.97
C SER A 283 -18.80 12.44 6.92
N TYR A 284 -17.89 11.80 6.19
CA TYR A 284 -17.84 10.35 5.99
C TYR A 284 -16.60 9.76 6.65
N TYR A 285 -16.75 8.60 7.27
CA TYR A 285 -15.69 7.94 8.03
C TYR A 285 -15.69 6.44 7.78
N VAL A 286 -14.52 5.84 7.62
CA VAL A 286 -14.32 4.39 7.76
C VAL A 286 -13.94 4.11 9.20
N VAL A 287 -14.62 3.13 9.80
CA VAL A 287 -14.28 2.61 11.11
C VAL A 287 -13.65 1.23 10.92
N SER A 288 -12.48 1.02 11.48
CA SER A 288 -11.78 -0.27 11.46
C SER A 288 -11.29 -0.65 12.84
N PHE A 289 -11.09 -1.96 13.03
CA PHE A 289 -10.75 -2.54 14.30
C PHE A 289 -9.48 -3.37 14.15
N PRO A 290 -8.29 -2.73 14.08
CA PRO A 290 -7.05 -3.45 13.90
C PRO A 290 -6.83 -4.40 15.10
N THR A 291 -6.47 -5.63 14.79
CA THR A 291 -5.92 -6.56 15.77
C THR A 291 -4.43 -6.29 15.88
N ALA A 292 -3.96 -6.00 17.09
CA ALA A 292 -2.53 -5.98 17.40
C ALA A 292 -1.91 -7.38 17.27
#